data_AF-A0A7W6FR31-F1
#
_entry.id   AF-A0A7W6FR31-F1
#
_cell.length_a   1.000
_cell.length_b   1.000
_cell.length_c   1.000
_cell.angle_alpha   90.00
_cell.angle_beta   90.00
_cell.angle_gamma   90.00
#
_symmetry.space_group_name_H-M   'P 1'
#
loop_
_entity.id
_entity.type
_entity.pdbx_description
1 polymer ?
#
loop_
_entity_poly.entity_id
_entity_poly.type
_entity_poly.pdbx_seq_one_letter_code
_entity_poly.pdbx_strand_id
1 'polypeptide(L)'
;MNHRFPASAFALAFLLTACSSQKDDEAGNDTNLSAPIVDNRAVGTASEDMPDNATQANAATPAAPDIANENQSREQIPLALRGRWGLVPADCEKRSDNKGLLVISGTTLGFYESRGTLKSITEWTPARLHADFDFTGEGMSWTREMELDLQQGDTVLVRRDHGEDAQPGALRYRRCAG
;
A
#
# COMPACT_ATOMS: atom_id res chain seq x y z
N MET A 1 -42.45 37.11 1.39
CA MET A 1 -41.22 37.36 2.18
C MET A 1 -40.09 37.67 1.23
N ASN A 2 -39.49 38.85 1.36
CA ASN A 2 -38.53 39.41 0.42
C ASN A 2 -37.13 38.86 0.69
N HIS A 3 -36.50 38.26 -0.33
CA HIS A 3 -35.09 37.86 -0.27
C HIS A 3 -34.18 39.07 -0.38
N ARG A 4 -33.27 39.23 0.59
CA ARG A 4 -32.14 40.17 0.53
C ARG A 4 -30.85 39.39 0.78
N PHE A 5 -30.09 39.17 -0.28
CA PHE A 5 -28.69 38.75 -0.23
C PHE A 5 -27.80 40.00 -0.23
N PRO A 6 -26.83 40.14 0.70
CA PRO A 6 -25.70 41.03 0.49
C PRO A 6 -24.56 40.26 -0.19
N ALA A 7 -24.24 40.72 -1.40
CA ALA A 7 -22.97 40.48 -2.05
C ALA A 7 -21.83 41.08 -1.20
N SER A 8 -20.77 40.32 -0.97
CA SER A 8 -19.47 40.87 -0.58
C SER A 8 -18.39 40.23 -1.42
N ALA A 9 -17.96 41.01 -2.41
CA ALA A 9 -16.77 40.78 -3.18
C ALA A 9 -15.56 41.13 -2.31
N PHE A 10 -14.72 40.13 -2.01
CA PHE A 10 -13.34 40.38 -1.61
C PHE A 10 -12.44 39.71 -2.64
N ALA A 11 -12.04 40.51 -3.62
CA ALA A 11 -10.92 40.21 -4.48
C ALA A 11 -9.63 40.45 -3.66
N LEU A 12 -8.88 39.40 -3.38
CA LEU A 12 -7.51 39.51 -2.89
C LEU A 12 -6.56 38.87 -3.90
N ALA A 13 -5.62 39.69 -4.35
CA ALA A 13 -4.73 39.47 -5.46
C ALA A 13 -3.61 38.46 -5.15
N PHE A 14 -3.19 37.80 -6.24
CA PHE A 14 -2.04 36.90 -6.37
C PHE A 14 -0.70 37.50 -5.95
N LEU A 15 0.15 36.68 -5.32
CA LEU A 15 1.61 36.74 -5.49
C LEU A 15 2.14 35.32 -5.66
N LEU A 16 2.44 34.93 -6.91
CA LEU A 16 3.24 33.74 -7.23
C LEU A 16 4.71 34.06 -7.00
N THR A 17 5.38 33.33 -6.11
CA THR A 17 6.84 33.27 -6.08
C THR A 17 7.30 31.96 -6.75
N ALA A 18 7.51 32.01 -8.06
CA ALA A 18 8.19 30.95 -8.79
C ALA A 18 9.70 31.15 -8.62
N CYS A 19 10.38 30.26 -7.88
CA CYS A 19 11.83 30.17 -7.92
C CYS A 19 12.22 28.93 -8.72
N SER A 20 12.62 29.18 -9.97
CA SER A 20 13.23 28.22 -10.88
C SER A 20 14.69 27.98 -10.45
N SER A 21 15.12 26.72 -10.42
CA SER A 21 16.54 26.36 -10.55
C SER A 21 16.64 24.98 -11.19
N GLN A 22 16.70 25.01 -12.51
CA GLN A 22 17.15 23.93 -13.37
C GLN A 22 18.68 23.80 -13.26
N LYS A 23 19.19 22.60 -13.01
CA LYS A 23 20.53 22.22 -13.41
C LYS A 23 20.48 20.77 -13.87
N ASP A 24 20.40 20.63 -15.19
CA ASP A 24 20.62 19.39 -15.90
C ASP A 24 22.14 19.16 -15.94
N ASP A 25 22.60 18.02 -15.40
CA ASP A 25 23.94 17.51 -15.66
C ASP A 25 23.76 16.16 -16.38
N GLU A 26 23.80 16.20 -17.72
CA GLU A 26 24.21 15.06 -18.53
C GLU A 26 25.74 15.05 -18.64
N ALA A 27 26.38 13.93 -18.28
CA ALA A 27 27.63 13.50 -18.89
C ALA A 27 27.93 12.05 -18.47
N GLY A 28 28.14 11.17 -19.45
CA GLY A 28 28.74 9.85 -19.19
C GLY A 28 28.41 8.79 -20.22
N ASN A 29 28.91 8.97 -21.44
CA ASN A 29 29.00 7.92 -22.45
C ASN A 29 30.28 7.10 -22.23
N ASP A 30 30.15 5.79 -22.09
CA ASP A 30 31.21 4.83 -22.39
C ASP A 30 30.64 3.44 -22.76
N THR A 31 30.57 3.24 -24.09
CA THR A 31 31.00 2.04 -24.86
C THR A 31 31.27 0.75 -24.07
N ASN A 32 30.51 -0.32 -24.36
CA ASN A 32 30.90 -1.45 -25.23
C ASN A 32 32.11 -2.25 -24.71
N LEU A 33 31.93 -3.55 -24.40
CA LEU A 33 32.80 -4.63 -24.86
C LEU A 33 32.18 -6.01 -24.59
N SER A 34 32.42 -6.88 -25.57
CA SER A 34 31.83 -8.18 -25.87
C SER A 34 32.01 -9.28 -24.83
N ALA A 35 31.08 -10.25 -24.90
CA ALA A 35 31.10 -11.55 -24.22
C ALA A 35 32.31 -12.44 -24.61
N PRO A 36 32.50 -13.54 -23.87
CA PRO A 36 32.66 -14.83 -24.56
C PRO A 36 31.51 -15.79 -24.24
N ILE A 37 30.91 -16.27 -25.32
CA ILE A 37 30.03 -17.45 -25.39
C ILE A 37 30.91 -18.68 -25.13
N VAL A 38 30.57 -19.49 -24.13
CA VAL A 38 31.14 -20.83 -23.99
C VAL A 38 30.12 -21.83 -24.52
N ASP A 39 30.39 -22.31 -25.73
CA ASP A 39 29.76 -23.44 -26.39
C ASP A 39 30.24 -24.73 -25.73
N ASN A 40 29.32 -25.61 -25.32
CA ASN A 40 29.66 -26.93 -24.84
C ASN A 40 28.86 -27.98 -25.62
N ARG A 41 29.32 -28.24 -26.85
CA ARG A 41 28.82 -29.31 -27.71
C ARG A 41 29.81 -30.47 -27.67
N ALA A 42 29.40 -31.58 -27.08
CA ALA A 42 30.03 -32.89 -27.30
C ALA A 42 28.94 -33.94 -27.55
N VAL A 43 29.05 -34.58 -28.71
CA VAL A 43 28.26 -35.72 -29.19
C VAL A 43 28.91 -37.00 -28.70
N GLY A 44 28.11 -37.95 -28.20
CA GLY A 44 28.47 -39.35 -28.00
C GLY A 44 27.24 -40.23 -28.16
N THR A 45 27.28 -41.14 -29.13
CA THR A 45 26.17 -42.02 -29.56
C THR A 45 26.28 -43.43 -28.97
N ALA A 46 25.10 -43.98 -28.61
CA ALA A 46 24.71 -45.41 -28.50
C ALA A 46 25.46 -46.28 -27.48
N SER A 47 24.91 -47.31 -26.81
CA SER A 47 23.58 -47.87 -26.49
C SER A 47 23.91 -49.04 -25.55
N GLU A 48 23.03 -49.46 -24.63
CA GLU A 48 22.81 -50.85 -24.15
C GLU A 48 22.07 -50.87 -22.79
N ASP A 49 21.53 -52.04 -22.47
CA ASP A 49 20.25 -52.33 -21.83
C ASP A 49 20.17 -52.18 -20.29
N MET A 50 18.92 -52.11 -19.83
CA MET A 50 18.28 -51.94 -18.50
C MET A 50 18.67 -52.97 -17.40
N PRO A 51 18.17 -52.92 -16.12
CA PRO A 51 17.58 -51.86 -15.28
C PRO A 51 18.41 -51.59 -14.00
N ASP A 52 18.08 -50.54 -13.23
CA ASP A 52 17.87 -50.69 -11.77
C ASP A 52 17.30 -49.42 -11.11
N ASN A 53 16.33 -49.69 -10.24
CA ASN A 53 15.58 -48.77 -9.41
C ASN A 53 16.51 -48.01 -8.44
N ALA A 54 16.68 -46.70 -8.65
CA ALA A 54 17.28 -45.81 -7.66
C ALA A 54 16.45 -44.52 -7.54
N THR A 55 15.65 -44.52 -6.47
CA THR A 55 15.06 -43.39 -5.75
C THR A 55 15.42 -41.99 -6.26
N GLN A 56 14.41 -41.29 -6.77
CA GLN A 56 14.44 -39.87 -7.08
C GLN A 56 14.74 -39.07 -5.81
N ALA A 57 16.01 -38.76 -5.59
CA ALA A 57 16.43 -37.75 -4.65
C ALA A 57 16.08 -36.37 -5.25
N ASN A 58 14.90 -35.85 -4.89
CA ASN A 58 14.62 -34.43 -5.10
C ASN A 58 15.62 -33.64 -4.25
N ALA A 59 16.68 -33.17 -4.91
CA ALA A 59 17.54 -32.13 -4.37
C ALA A 59 16.68 -30.90 -4.13
N ALA A 60 16.53 -30.53 -2.86
CA ALA A 60 15.85 -29.31 -2.45
C ALA A 60 16.64 -28.10 -2.94
N THR A 61 16.22 -27.54 -4.07
CA THR A 61 16.54 -26.15 -4.42
C THR A 61 16.03 -25.25 -3.29
N PRO A 62 16.83 -24.30 -2.77
CA PRO A 62 16.33 -23.31 -1.81
C PRO A 62 15.16 -22.55 -2.45
N ALA A 63 13.97 -22.69 -1.87
CA ALA A 63 12.80 -21.93 -2.29
C ALA A 63 13.10 -20.43 -2.14
N ALA A 64 13.01 -19.70 -3.25
CA ALA A 64 12.86 -18.25 -3.23
C ALA A 64 11.64 -17.88 -2.35
N PRO A 65 11.63 -16.69 -1.71
CA PRO A 65 10.54 -16.34 -0.79
C PRO A 65 9.21 -16.26 -1.55
N ASP A 66 8.38 -17.26 -1.25
CA ASP A 66 6.93 -17.28 -1.11
C ASP A 66 6.10 -16.30 -1.96
N ILE A 67 5.46 -16.85 -2.99
CA ILE A 67 4.31 -16.26 -3.68
C ILE A 67 3.10 -16.31 -2.73
N ALA A 68 3.09 -15.47 -1.69
CA ALA A 68 1.99 -15.38 -0.72
C ALA A 68 0.86 -14.41 -1.16
N ASN A 69 0.73 -14.12 -2.46
CA ASN A 69 -0.05 -12.96 -2.92
C ASN A 69 -1.10 -13.20 -4.01
N GLU A 70 -1.14 -14.35 -4.68
CA GLU A 70 -2.10 -14.52 -5.79
C GLU A 70 -3.51 -14.94 -5.36
N ASN A 71 -3.72 -15.40 -4.11
CA ASN A 71 -5.02 -15.91 -3.67
C ASN A 71 -5.69 -15.11 -2.55
N GLN A 72 -5.34 -13.83 -2.39
CA GLN A 72 -6.10 -12.95 -1.50
C GLN A 72 -7.45 -12.62 -2.16
N SER A 73 -8.55 -12.84 -1.43
CA SER A 73 -9.87 -12.40 -1.90
C SER A 73 -9.85 -10.89 -2.10
N ARG A 74 -10.19 -10.46 -3.32
CA ARG A 74 -10.35 -9.05 -3.69
C ARG A 74 -11.63 -8.45 -3.11
N GLU A 75 -12.35 -9.17 -2.26
CA GLU A 75 -13.45 -8.63 -1.43
C GLU A 75 -12.97 -8.24 -0.02
N GLN A 76 -11.69 -8.41 0.30
CA GLN A 76 -11.10 -8.06 1.59
C GLN A 76 -10.00 -7.01 1.47
N ILE A 77 -9.73 -6.29 2.56
CA ILE A 77 -8.59 -5.39 2.69
C ILE A 77 -7.29 -6.20 2.49
N PRO A 78 -6.32 -5.76 1.67
CA PRO A 78 -5.07 -6.46 1.43
C PRO A 78 -4.32 -6.84 2.72
N LEU A 79 -3.75 -8.05 2.77
CA LEU A 79 -3.08 -8.56 3.97
C LEU A 79 -1.96 -7.65 4.47
N ALA A 80 -1.18 -7.05 3.57
CA ALA A 80 -0.07 -6.17 3.94
C ALA A 80 -0.55 -4.88 4.65
N LEU A 81 -1.77 -4.43 4.39
CA LEU A 81 -2.38 -3.27 5.07
C LEU A 81 -2.94 -3.63 6.45
N ARG A 82 -3.20 -4.91 6.73
CA ARG A 82 -3.80 -5.35 8.01
C ARG A 82 -2.83 -5.19 9.17
N GLY A 83 -3.38 -5.09 10.38
CA GLY A 83 -2.65 -4.96 11.62
C GLY A 83 -2.92 -3.67 12.38
N ARG A 84 -1.98 -3.29 13.25
CA ARG A 84 -2.06 -2.11 14.12
C ARG A 84 -1.12 -1.01 13.62
N TRP A 85 -1.62 0.20 13.56
CA TRP A 85 -0.96 1.37 12.98
C TRP A 85 -1.14 2.58 13.90
N GLY A 86 -0.06 3.23 14.31
CA GLY A 86 -0.10 4.41 15.19
C GLY A 86 0.31 5.69 14.46
N LEU A 87 -0.37 6.81 14.73
CA LEU A 87 0.05 8.13 14.23
C LEU A 87 1.31 8.61 14.95
N VAL A 88 1.39 8.35 16.26
CA VAL A 88 2.57 8.59 17.09
C VAL A 88 2.97 7.31 17.83
N PRO A 89 4.22 7.20 18.34
CA PRO A 89 4.66 5.99 19.05
C PRO A 89 3.75 5.58 20.21
N ALA A 90 3.21 6.55 20.95
CA ALA A 90 2.31 6.31 22.08
C ALA A 90 0.99 5.61 21.69
N ASP A 91 0.53 5.74 20.43
CA ASP A 91 -0.69 5.07 19.97
C ASP A 91 -0.53 3.54 19.91
N CYS A 92 0.70 3.05 19.80
CA CYS A 92 1.00 1.62 19.76
C CYS A 92 0.98 0.96 21.14
N GLU A 93 1.02 1.74 22.21
CA GLU A 93 0.97 1.25 23.59
C GLU A 93 -0.42 0.68 23.94
N LYS A 94 -0.48 -0.18 24.98
CA LYS A 94 -1.74 -0.76 25.49
C LYS A 94 -2.42 0.24 26.44
N ARG A 95 -3.09 1.23 25.87
CA ARG A 95 -3.82 2.28 26.59
C ARG A 95 -5.20 2.49 25.98
N SER A 96 -6.13 3.06 26.74
CA SER A 96 -7.50 3.34 26.27
C SER A 96 -7.63 4.70 25.57
N ASP A 97 -6.63 5.57 25.69
CA ASP A 97 -6.62 6.94 25.15
C ASP A 97 -5.80 7.09 23.86
N ASN A 98 -5.46 5.98 23.19
CA ASN A 98 -4.71 5.95 21.93
C ASN A 98 -5.59 6.31 20.71
N LYS A 99 -6.04 7.57 20.67
CA LYS A 99 -6.94 8.07 19.62
C LYS A 99 -6.36 7.98 18.21
N GLY A 100 -5.04 7.91 18.06
CA GLY A 100 -4.36 7.74 16.77
C GLY A 100 -4.11 6.28 16.37
N LEU A 101 -4.58 5.29 17.16
CA LEU A 101 -4.48 3.88 16.78
C LEU A 101 -5.54 3.53 15.72
N LEU A 102 -5.06 3.02 14.59
CA LEU A 102 -5.85 2.39 13.54
C LEU A 102 -5.60 0.87 13.56
N VAL A 103 -6.68 0.09 13.62
CA VAL A 103 -6.65 -1.37 13.56
C VAL A 103 -7.36 -1.81 12.29
N ILE A 104 -6.66 -2.56 11.43
CA ILE A 104 -7.14 -2.98 10.13
C ILE A 104 -7.27 -4.51 10.13
N SER A 105 -8.50 -5.01 9.90
CA SER A 105 -8.80 -6.43 9.77
C SER A 105 -9.17 -6.77 8.32
N GLY A 106 -9.75 -7.95 8.06
CA GLY A 106 -10.12 -8.36 6.70
C GLY A 106 -11.13 -7.43 6.04
N THR A 107 -12.12 -6.92 6.77
CA THR A 107 -13.19 -6.07 6.21
C THR A 107 -13.51 -4.86 7.08
N THR A 108 -12.72 -4.59 8.13
CA THR A 108 -13.02 -3.53 9.08
C THR A 108 -11.82 -2.66 9.40
N LEU A 109 -12.12 -1.39 9.65
CA LEU A 109 -11.21 -0.40 10.21
C LEU A 109 -11.74 -0.02 11.60
N GLY A 110 -10.94 -0.19 12.64
CA GLY A 110 -11.21 0.34 13.97
C GLY A 110 -10.32 1.56 14.21
N PHE A 111 -10.89 2.70 14.58
CA PHE A 111 -10.14 3.85 15.05
C PHE A 111 -10.90 4.51 16.20
N TYR A 112 -10.24 4.65 17.35
CA TYR A 112 -10.87 5.14 18.59
C TYR A 112 -12.28 4.53 18.85
N GLU A 113 -13.30 5.37 19.04
CA GLU A 113 -14.70 5.01 19.29
C GLU A 113 -15.51 4.70 18.02
N SER A 114 -14.85 4.62 16.86
CA SER A 114 -15.48 4.41 15.57
C SER A 114 -15.04 3.10 14.90
N ARG A 115 -15.94 2.53 14.11
CA ARG A 115 -15.69 1.35 13.27
C ARG A 115 -16.21 1.58 11.86
N GLY A 116 -15.36 1.36 10.87
CA GLY A 116 -15.69 1.30 9.45
C GLY A 116 -15.77 -0.14 8.96
N THR A 117 -16.75 -0.43 8.11
CA THR A 117 -16.90 -1.71 7.42
C THR A 117 -16.74 -1.47 5.91
N LEU A 118 -15.92 -2.30 5.27
CA LEU A 118 -15.68 -2.24 3.84
C LEU A 118 -16.99 -2.47 3.07
N LYS A 119 -17.32 -1.54 2.17
CA LYS A 119 -18.56 -1.55 1.40
C LYS A 119 -18.33 -1.90 -0.07
N SER A 120 -17.42 -1.18 -0.72
CA SER A 120 -17.07 -1.34 -2.13
C SER A 120 -15.60 -1.03 -2.33
N ILE A 121 -14.95 -1.74 -3.26
CA ILE A 121 -13.56 -1.53 -3.62
C ILE A 121 -13.49 -0.97 -5.04
N THR A 122 -12.80 0.15 -5.19
CA THR A 122 -12.52 0.81 -6.49
C THR A 122 -11.13 0.44 -7.01
N GLU A 123 -10.14 0.32 -6.12
CA GLU A 123 -8.78 -0.11 -6.45
C GLU A 123 -8.28 -1.11 -5.41
N TRP A 124 -7.69 -2.22 -5.88
CA TRP A 124 -7.11 -3.25 -5.02
C TRP A 124 -5.75 -3.69 -5.56
N THR A 125 -4.73 -3.50 -4.74
CA THR A 125 -3.41 -4.11 -4.92
C THR A 125 -2.92 -4.61 -3.56
N PRO A 126 -1.86 -5.43 -3.52
CA PRO A 126 -1.31 -5.90 -2.25
C PRO A 126 -0.88 -4.77 -1.30
N ALA A 127 -0.42 -3.64 -1.85
CA ALA A 127 0.11 -2.50 -1.10
C ALA A 127 -0.82 -1.28 -1.09
N ARG A 128 -1.95 -1.30 -1.80
CA ARG A 128 -2.86 -0.16 -1.92
C ARG A 128 -4.32 -0.58 -2.02
N LEU A 129 -5.19 0.16 -1.34
CA LEU A 129 -6.63 0.00 -1.40
C LEU A 129 -7.28 1.37 -1.60
N HIS A 130 -8.22 1.47 -2.52
CA HIS A 130 -9.16 2.58 -2.62
C HIS A 130 -10.57 2.04 -2.52
N ALA A 131 -11.33 2.45 -1.52
CA ALA A 131 -12.61 1.83 -1.18
C ALA A 131 -13.56 2.77 -0.43
N ASP A 132 -14.85 2.47 -0.49
CA ASP A 132 -15.85 3.04 0.39
C ASP A 132 -15.98 2.21 1.67
N PHE A 133 -16.15 2.91 2.79
CA PHE A 133 -16.42 2.32 4.09
C PHE A 133 -17.69 2.91 4.70
N ASP A 134 -18.54 2.06 5.25
CA ASP A 134 -19.66 2.47 6.09
C ASP A 134 -19.19 2.51 7.55
N PHE A 135 -19.19 3.71 8.14
CA PHE A 135 -18.73 3.98 9.49
C PHE A 135 -19.88 4.11 10.48
N THR A 136 -19.60 3.73 11.72
CA THR A 136 -20.44 3.95 12.91
C THR A 136 -19.57 4.44 14.07
N GLY A 137 -20.04 5.42 14.83
CA GLY A 137 -19.31 6.00 15.96
C GLY A 137 -20.09 7.15 16.60
N GLU A 138 -19.97 7.35 17.91
CA GLU A 138 -20.62 8.45 18.66
C GLU A 138 -22.14 8.58 18.44
N GLY A 139 -22.82 7.49 18.09
CA GLY A 139 -24.25 7.48 17.78
C GLY A 139 -24.61 7.92 16.35
N MET A 140 -23.62 8.11 15.49
CA MET A 140 -23.80 8.48 14.08
C MET A 140 -23.39 7.35 13.13
N SER A 141 -23.85 7.44 11.89
CA SER A 141 -23.41 6.59 10.79
C SER A 141 -23.17 7.45 9.55
N TRP A 142 -22.10 7.16 8.81
CA TRP A 142 -21.72 7.89 7.60
C TRP A 142 -20.92 6.99 6.67
N THR A 143 -20.83 7.35 5.39
CA THR A 143 -19.94 6.67 4.43
C THR A 143 -18.71 7.54 4.17
N ARG A 144 -17.57 6.90 3.91
CA ARG A 144 -16.33 7.58 3.54
C ARG A 144 -15.59 6.80 2.46
N GLU A 145 -15.26 7.49 1.37
CA GLU A 145 -14.27 7.04 0.40
C GLU A 145 -12.87 7.27 0.97
N MET A 146 -12.02 6.24 0.93
CA MET A 146 -10.70 6.25 1.58
C MET A 146 -9.66 5.51 0.76
N GLU A 147 -8.48 6.12 0.64
CA GLU A 147 -7.28 5.47 0.13
C GLU A 147 -6.36 5.06 1.29
N LEU A 148 -5.86 3.83 1.23
CA LEU A 148 -4.84 3.27 2.09
C LEU A 148 -3.65 2.85 1.23
N ASP A 149 -2.48 3.44 1.45
CA ASP A 149 -1.28 3.22 0.64
C ASP A 149 -0.07 2.88 1.51
N LEU A 150 0.58 1.76 1.21
CA LEU A 150 1.69 1.23 1.96
C LEU A 150 3.02 1.70 1.35
N GLN A 151 3.84 2.35 2.17
CA GLN A 151 5.07 3.01 1.77
C GLN A 151 6.26 2.57 2.65
N GLN A 152 7.47 2.90 2.20
CA GLN A 152 8.73 2.67 2.93
C GLN A 152 8.90 1.21 3.37
N GLY A 153 8.79 0.27 2.44
CA GLY A 153 8.97 -1.17 2.71
C GLY A 153 8.01 -1.67 3.79
N ASP A 154 6.72 -1.36 3.64
CA ASP A 154 5.64 -1.85 4.48
C ASP A 154 5.60 -1.35 5.93
N THR A 155 6.33 -0.28 6.22
CA THR A 155 6.44 0.32 7.56
C THR A 155 5.63 1.59 7.75
N VAL A 156 5.18 2.23 6.66
CA VAL A 156 4.34 3.43 6.69
C VAL A 156 3.04 3.18 5.96
N LEU A 157 1.92 3.38 6.66
CA LEU A 157 0.61 3.43 6.04
C LEU A 157 0.20 4.90 5.86
N VAL A 158 -0.09 5.30 4.64
CA VAL A 158 -0.66 6.61 4.31
C VAL A 158 -2.16 6.44 4.09
N ARG A 159 -2.95 7.18 4.86
CA ARG A 159 -4.41 7.25 4.69
C ARG A 159 -4.80 8.59 4.11
N ARG A 160 -5.68 8.60 3.11
CA ARG A 160 -6.33 9.80 2.59
C ARG A 160 -7.83 9.58 2.58
N ASP A 161 -8.55 10.56 3.11
CA ASP A 161 -10.01 10.56 3.11
C ASP A 161 -10.50 11.46 1.97
N HIS A 162 -11.58 11.04 1.31
CA HIS A 162 -12.20 11.77 0.20
C HIS A 162 -13.65 12.16 0.53
N GLY A 163 -14.18 13.13 -0.22
CA GLY A 163 -15.51 13.72 -0.02
C GLY A 163 -15.50 15.09 0.68
N GLU A 164 -16.68 15.73 0.71
CA GLU A 164 -16.87 17.12 1.19
C GLU A 164 -16.41 17.32 2.64
N ASP A 165 -16.75 16.37 3.53
CA ASP A 165 -16.39 16.43 4.95
C ASP A 165 -15.10 15.67 5.28
N ALA A 166 -14.21 15.45 4.30
CA ALA A 166 -13.00 14.67 4.50
C ALA A 166 -12.03 15.37 5.44
N GLN A 167 -11.31 14.58 6.23
CA GLN A 167 -10.17 15.09 6.95
C GLN A 167 -9.17 15.68 5.95
N PRO A 168 -8.73 16.94 6.12
CA PRO A 168 -7.81 17.54 5.18
C PRO A 168 -6.43 16.90 5.26
N GLY A 169 -5.87 16.59 4.09
CA GLY A 169 -4.51 16.06 3.95
C GLY A 169 -4.38 14.56 4.21
N ALA A 170 -3.14 14.08 4.16
CA ALA A 170 -2.83 12.67 4.37
C ALA A 170 -2.38 12.41 5.82
N LEU A 171 -2.92 11.36 6.43
CA LEU A 171 -2.43 10.83 7.68
C LEU A 171 -1.32 9.81 7.43
N ARG A 172 -0.23 9.89 8.18
CA ARG A 172 0.91 8.95 8.07
C ARG A 172 1.04 8.18 9.36
N TYR A 173 0.82 6.88 9.29
CA TYR A 173 0.94 5.96 10.42
C TYR A 173 2.23 5.16 10.33
N ARG A 174 2.72 4.69 11.47
CA ARG A 174 3.77 3.68 11.57
C ARG A 174 3.18 2.36 12.03
N ARG A 175 3.71 1.25 11.50
CA ARG A 175 3.32 -0.10 11.95
C ARG A 175 3.69 -0.26 13.43
N CYS A 176 2.73 -0.70 14.24
CA CYS A 176 3.00 -1.03 15.63
C CYS A 176 3.72 -2.38 15.73
N ALA A 177 4.67 -2.49 16.65
CA ALA A 177 5.18 -3.80 17.06
C ALA A 177 4.05 -4.61 17.73
N GLY A 178 4.04 -5.92 17.48
CA GLY A 178 3.06 -6.87 18.03
C GLY A 178 3.10 -6.97 19.54
#